data_AF-L9XUX0-F1
#
_entry.id   AF-L9XUX0-F1
#
_cell.length_a   1.000
_cell.length_b   1.000
_cell.length_c   1.000
_cell.angle_alpha   90.00
_cell.angle_beta   90.00
_cell.angle_gamma   90.00
#
_symmetry.space_group_name_H-M   'P 1'
#
loop_
_entity.id
_entity.type
_entity.pdbx_description
1 polymer ?
#
loop_
_entity_poly.entity_id
_entity_poly.type
_entity_poly.pdbx_seq_one_letter_code
_entity_poly.pdbx_strand_id
1 'polypeptide(L)'
;MVPDPGFGSPPDDDPPPAADGAGAERSNPFARHVSRVVDRFDDLWPFASVPLFTALLEFEKVRRALGPTGRGFSINLEFAFPTPLVTLWQLADPPEPPAVPSRSAYGEPFGGAPGEPEPTGGSPGSVGSTGAVDTDVTIETAVGSVDLPLGALSLEMVGWIGLAVLVYVTLSGILLAAYVGGIDRRLRGEPIAVGACIVTYGPRYILYNLVVAGAFVLVFPLFVLVPPLILLAIPVIVALSYVFYPVPFLFVAADASLLEAFRRSLELTTAGGQVLSFGLWHLLAAVVASLVLSLLVSGGGAGFLLALCVSAPLGLVLTAATVSFFREDVAGEEAASTGGFSSDDSGSEPDDYGWADD
;
A
#
# COMPACT_ATOMS: atom_id res chain seq x y z
N MET A 1 -58.55 -59.73 -33.56
CA MET A 1 -58.82 -58.33 -33.17
C MET A 1 -58.00 -58.06 -31.93
N VAL A 2 -56.87 -57.39 -32.10
CA VAL A 2 -55.90 -57.04 -31.04
C VAL A 2 -56.08 -55.54 -30.76
N PRO A 3 -56.25 -55.10 -29.50
CA PRO A 3 -56.39 -53.68 -29.19
C PRO A 3 -55.05 -52.96 -29.26
N ASP A 4 -55.10 -51.77 -29.86
CA ASP A 4 -54.03 -50.78 -29.98
C ASP A 4 -53.59 -50.26 -28.59
N PRO A 5 -52.29 -50.21 -28.24
CA PRO A 5 -51.83 -49.51 -27.06
C PRO A 5 -51.85 -48.00 -27.33
N GLY A 6 -52.73 -47.30 -26.63
CA GLY A 6 -52.87 -45.86 -26.69
C GLY A 6 -51.56 -45.12 -26.43
N PHE A 7 -51.23 -44.21 -27.34
CA PHE A 7 -50.20 -43.20 -27.19
C PHE A 7 -50.47 -42.35 -25.95
N GLY A 8 -49.60 -42.45 -24.96
CA GLY A 8 -49.54 -41.52 -23.85
C GLY A 8 -49.20 -40.12 -24.36
N SER A 9 -50.00 -39.14 -23.95
CA SER A 9 -49.68 -37.72 -24.11
C SER A 9 -48.32 -37.44 -23.45
N PRO A 10 -47.43 -36.67 -24.10
CA PRO A 10 -46.18 -36.23 -23.46
C PRO A 10 -46.51 -35.34 -22.26
N PRO A 11 -45.68 -35.36 -21.20
CA PRO A 11 -45.84 -34.46 -20.07
C PRO A 11 -45.74 -33.01 -20.56
N ASP A 12 -46.63 -32.16 -20.06
CA ASP A 12 -46.56 -30.72 -20.23
C ASP A 12 -45.18 -30.24 -19.73
N ASP A 13 -44.35 -29.78 -20.66
CA ASP A 13 -43.12 -29.05 -20.38
C ASP A 13 -43.52 -27.70 -19.76
N ASP A 14 -43.70 -27.67 -18.45
CA ASP A 14 -43.69 -26.42 -17.70
C ASP A 14 -42.35 -25.72 -18.02
N PRO A 15 -42.37 -24.50 -18.59
CA PRO A 15 -41.14 -23.76 -18.80
C PRO A 15 -40.45 -23.58 -17.44
N PRO A 16 -39.13 -23.79 -17.35
CA PRO A 16 -38.41 -23.61 -16.10
C PRO A 16 -38.71 -22.21 -15.58
N PRO A 17 -38.93 -22.03 -14.26
CA PRO A 17 -39.16 -20.73 -13.68
C PRO A 17 -38.04 -19.82 -14.15
N ALA A 18 -38.43 -18.78 -14.89
CA ALA A 18 -37.54 -17.74 -15.36
C ALA A 18 -36.65 -17.35 -14.19
N ALA A 19 -35.34 -17.41 -14.43
CA ALA A 19 -34.29 -17.19 -13.46
C ALA A 19 -34.55 -15.93 -12.61
N ASP A 20 -35.15 -16.14 -11.43
CA ASP A 20 -35.02 -15.27 -10.28
C ASP A 20 -33.55 -15.33 -9.85
N GLY A 21 -32.72 -14.55 -10.53
CA GLY A 21 -31.26 -14.57 -10.31
C GLY A 21 -30.46 -13.71 -11.26
N ALA A 22 -31.02 -13.25 -12.39
CA ALA A 22 -30.32 -12.35 -13.31
C ALA A 22 -30.05 -10.93 -12.74
N GLY A 23 -30.57 -10.63 -11.54
CA GLY A 23 -30.30 -9.42 -10.76
C GLY A 23 -29.46 -9.65 -9.50
N ALA A 24 -29.11 -10.90 -9.17
CA ALA A 24 -28.20 -11.21 -8.08
C ALA A 24 -26.75 -10.96 -8.54
N GLU A 25 -26.40 -9.68 -8.48
CA GLU A 25 -25.08 -9.21 -8.07
C GLU A 25 -23.91 -9.57 -9.01
N ARG A 26 -23.61 -8.64 -9.92
CA ARG A 26 -22.19 -8.28 -10.18
C ARG A 26 -21.60 -7.79 -8.84
N SER A 27 -21.36 -8.71 -7.92
CA SER A 27 -20.76 -8.40 -6.63
C SER A 27 -19.40 -7.79 -6.92
N ASN A 28 -19.20 -6.55 -6.48
CA ASN A 28 -17.92 -5.86 -6.59
C ASN A 28 -16.79 -6.82 -6.14
N PRO A 29 -15.74 -7.05 -6.95
CA PRO A 29 -14.68 -8.01 -6.61
C PRO A 29 -14.08 -7.72 -5.24
N PHE A 30 -13.92 -6.43 -4.90
CA PHE A 30 -13.44 -6.03 -3.58
C PHE A 30 -14.34 -6.53 -2.44
N ALA A 31 -15.66 -6.33 -2.53
CA ALA A 31 -16.59 -6.73 -1.48
C ALA A 31 -16.61 -8.25 -1.28
N ARG A 32 -16.51 -9.03 -2.37
CA ARG A 32 -16.42 -10.50 -2.35
C ARG A 32 -15.15 -10.98 -1.62
N HIS A 33 -14.00 -10.37 -1.88
CA HIS A 33 -12.76 -10.74 -1.19
C HIS A 33 -12.77 -10.31 0.27
N VAL A 34 -13.34 -9.14 0.59
CA VAL A 34 -13.49 -8.68 1.98
C VAL A 34 -14.41 -9.61 2.77
N SER A 35 -15.59 -9.97 2.24
CA SER A 35 -16.52 -10.87 2.95
C SER A 35 -15.87 -12.21 3.26
N ARG A 36 -15.18 -12.81 2.27
CA ARG A 36 -14.47 -14.08 2.46
C ARG A 36 -13.38 -13.99 3.55
N VAL A 37 -12.65 -12.88 3.58
CA VAL A 37 -11.60 -12.67 4.59
C VAL A 37 -12.20 -12.46 5.97
N VAL A 38 -13.32 -11.75 6.07
CA VAL A 38 -14.07 -11.56 7.32
C VAL A 38 -14.62 -12.89 7.84
N ASP A 39 -15.16 -13.75 6.97
CA ASP A 39 -15.64 -15.09 7.34
C ASP A 39 -14.53 -16.00 7.89
N ARG A 40 -13.28 -15.71 7.51
CA ARG A 40 -12.07 -16.45 7.93
C ARG A 40 -11.17 -15.66 8.86
N PHE A 41 -11.69 -14.61 9.47
CA PHE A 41 -10.89 -13.67 10.23
C PHE A 41 -10.21 -14.33 11.45
N ASP A 42 -10.86 -15.30 12.09
CA ASP A 42 -10.32 -16.04 13.23
C ASP A 42 -9.00 -16.78 12.89
N ASP A 43 -8.87 -17.30 11.65
CA ASP A 43 -7.65 -17.95 11.18
C ASP A 43 -6.49 -16.95 10.97
N LEU A 44 -6.84 -15.69 10.69
CA LEU A 44 -5.91 -14.62 10.31
C LEU A 44 -5.55 -13.71 11.49
N TRP A 45 -6.29 -13.76 12.59
CA TRP A 45 -6.09 -12.92 13.77
C TRP A 45 -4.62 -12.78 14.24
N PRO A 46 -3.78 -13.84 14.25
CA PRO A 46 -2.39 -13.71 14.66
C PRO A 46 -1.60 -12.67 13.85
N PHE A 47 -1.96 -12.46 12.58
CA PHE A 47 -1.31 -11.49 11.70
C PHE A 47 -1.69 -10.04 12.02
N ALA A 48 -2.81 -9.78 12.70
CA ALA A 48 -3.19 -8.42 13.13
C ALA A 48 -2.17 -7.83 14.13
N SER A 49 -1.38 -8.68 14.79
CA SER A 49 -0.28 -8.24 15.65
C SER A 49 0.81 -7.48 14.88
N VAL A 50 1.04 -7.81 13.61
CA VAL A 50 2.10 -7.20 12.80
C VAL A 50 1.85 -5.70 12.58
N PRO A 51 0.75 -5.25 11.95
CA PRO A 51 0.48 -3.83 11.77
C PRO A 51 0.34 -3.08 13.10
N LEU A 52 -0.14 -3.76 14.16
CA LEU A 52 -0.20 -3.21 15.52
C LEU A 52 1.20 -2.87 16.06
N PHE A 53 2.12 -3.84 16.05
CA PHE A 53 3.50 -3.63 16.52
C PHE A 53 4.24 -2.63 15.64
N THR A 54 4.08 -2.70 14.31
CA THR A 54 4.70 -1.73 13.40
C THR A 54 4.22 -0.31 13.69
N ALA A 55 2.92 -0.11 13.93
CA ALA A 55 2.40 1.20 14.32
C ALA A 55 2.99 1.68 15.67
N LEU A 56 3.17 0.79 16.65
CA LEU A 56 3.77 1.13 17.94
C LEU A 56 5.26 1.46 17.88
N LEU A 57 6.01 0.89 16.92
CA LEU A 57 7.43 1.17 16.71
C LEU A 57 7.68 2.58 16.15
N GLU A 58 6.67 3.24 15.60
CA GLU A 58 6.75 4.65 15.21
C GLU A 58 6.62 5.56 16.45
N PHE A 59 7.58 5.44 17.37
CA PHE A 59 7.57 6.04 18.71
C PHE A 59 7.28 7.54 18.70
N GLU A 60 7.77 8.28 17.71
CA GLU A 60 7.52 9.72 17.59
C GLU A 60 6.04 10.02 17.32
N LYS A 61 5.41 9.26 16.41
CA LYS A 61 3.98 9.40 16.12
C LYS A 61 3.12 8.99 17.32
N VAL A 62 3.50 7.91 18.02
CA VAL A 62 2.85 7.46 19.26
C VAL A 62 2.96 8.55 20.35
N ARG A 63 4.16 9.09 20.56
CA ARG A 63 4.40 10.15 21.55
C ARG A 63 3.57 11.40 21.24
N ARG A 64 3.48 11.78 19.97
CA ARG A 64 2.70 12.93 19.50
C ARG A 64 1.20 12.70 19.69
N ALA A 65 0.68 11.51 19.37
CA ALA A 65 -0.72 11.16 19.58
C ALA A 65 -1.13 11.09 21.06
N LEU A 66 -0.21 10.69 21.95
CA LEU A 66 -0.42 10.69 23.40
C LEU A 66 -0.19 12.06 24.06
N GLY A 67 0.36 13.03 23.33
CA GLY A 67 0.72 14.35 23.85
C GLY A 67 -0.50 15.22 24.21
N PRO A 68 -0.37 16.16 25.16
CA PRO A 68 -1.44 17.11 25.52
C PRO A 68 -1.90 17.99 24.35
N THR A 69 -1.02 18.15 23.35
CA THR A 69 -1.26 18.89 22.11
C THR A 69 -2.08 18.13 21.08
N GLY A 70 -2.51 16.90 21.37
CA GLY A 70 -3.24 16.01 20.44
C GLY A 70 -4.64 16.49 20.01
N ARG A 71 -5.00 17.75 20.25
CA ARG A 71 -6.23 18.37 19.76
C ARG A 71 -5.94 19.14 18.47
N GLY A 72 -5.89 18.41 17.38
CA GLY A 72 -5.76 18.93 16.02
C GLY A 72 -6.38 17.96 15.03
N PHE A 73 -6.92 18.47 13.93
CA PHE A 73 -7.50 17.68 12.86
C PHE A 73 -6.61 17.83 11.62
N SER A 74 -5.87 16.77 11.31
CA SER A 74 -5.14 16.63 10.04
C SER A 74 -5.85 15.55 9.22
N ILE A 75 -6.25 15.90 8.00
CA ILE A 75 -6.68 14.91 7.00
C ILE A 75 -5.46 14.67 6.11
N ASN A 76 -4.91 13.46 6.16
CA ASN A 76 -3.99 13.03 5.12
C ASN A 76 -4.76 12.22 4.08
N LEU A 77 -4.84 12.76 2.87
CA LEU A 77 -5.21 12.00 1.69
C LEU A 77 -3.93 11.45 1.06
N GLU A 78 -3.22 10.59 1.78
CA GLU A 78 -2.12 9.85 1.18
C GLU A 78 -2.78 8.87 0.20
N PHE A 79 -2.37 8.91 -1.07
CA PHE A 79 -2.92 8.01 -2.09
C PHE A 79 -2.55 6.57 -1.73
N ALA A 80 -3.40 5.94 -0.92
CA ALA A 80 -3.22 4.60 -0.37
C ALA A 80 -3.61 3.57 -1.43
N PHE A 81 -2.78 3.45 -2.46
CA PHE A 81 -2.78 2.24 -3.27
C PHE A 81 -2.51 1.04 -2.37
N PRO A 82 -3.03 -0.16 -2.69
CA PRO A 82 -2.87 -1.32 -1.82
C PRO A 82 -1.40 -1.57 -1.50
N THR A 83 -1.04 -1.42 -0.22
CA THR A 83 0.30 -1.71 0.28
C THR A 83 0.30 -3.05 0.99
N PRO A 84 1.43 -3.78 0.98
CA PRO A 84 1.51 -5.08 1.63
C PRO A 84 1.46 -5.00 3.15
N LEU A 85 1.55 -3.81 3.75
CA LEU A 85 1.41 -3.59 5.19
C LEU A 85 0.70 -2.27 5.48
N VAL A 86 -0.59 -2.34 5.76
CA VAL A 86 -1.42 -1.18 6.13
C VAL A 86 -1.36 -0.98 7.64
N THR A 87 -0.81 0.15 8.09
CA THR A 87 -0.71 0.52 9.51
C THR A 87 -1.61 1.71 9.83
N LEU A 88 -1.80 2.01 11.14
CA LEU A 88 -2.55 3.20 11.58
C LEU A 88 -2.06 4.48 10.90
N TRP A 89 -0.74 4.64 10.82
CA TRP A 89 -0.10 5.86 10.33
C TRP A 89 -0.11 6.02 8.81
N GLN A 90 -0.58 5.01 8.08
CA GLN A 90 -0.91 5.10 6.65
C GLN A 90 -2.34 5.59 6.43
N LEU A 91 -3.17 5.61 7.48
CA LEU A 91 -4.57 6.00 7.41
C LEU A 91 -4.86 7.28 8.20
N ALA A 92 -4.09 7.58 9.24
CA ALA A 92 -4.28 8.75 10.08
C ALA A 92 -2.94 9.39 10.46
N ASP A 93 -2.88 10.72 10.36
CA ASP A 93 -1.73 11.48 10.82
C ASP A 93 -1.83 11.82 12.32
N PRO A 94 -0.70 11.81 13.04
CA PRO A 94 -0.69 12.34 14.39
C PRO A 94 -0.82 13.89 14.35
N PRO A 95 -1.49 14.51 15.33
CA PRO A 95 -1.73 15.96 15.35
C PRO A 95 -0.43 16.76 15.29
N GLU A 96 -0.37 17.79 14.45
CA GLU A 96 0.82 18.64 14.33
C GLU A 96 1.15 19.36 15.65
N PRO A 97 2.45 19.56 15.96
CA PRO A 97 2.85 20.38 17.09
C PRO A 97 2.43 21.83 16.83
N PRO A 98 2.18 22.61 17.89
CA PRO A 98 1.81 24.00 17.71
C PRO A 98 2.99 24.71 17.04
N ALA A 99 2.73 25.46 15.97
CA ALA A 99 3.75 26.24 15.29
C ALA A 99 4.48 27.09 16.33
N VAL A 100 5.79 26.86 16.50
CA VAL A 100 6.61 27.75 17.32
C VAL A 100 6.58 29.08 16.59
N PRO A 101 6.09 30.18 17.20
CA PRO A 101 6.16 31.47 16.54
C PRO A 101 7.62 31.74 16.27
N SER A 102 7.97 31.83 14.98
CA SER A 102 9.29 32.24 14.52
C SER A 102 9.56 33.59 15.16
N ARG A 103 10.34 33.59 16.24
CA ARG A 103 10.85 34.82 16.81
C ARG A 103 11.84 35.31 15.76
N SER A 104 11.39 36.20 14.89
CA SER A 104 12.25 36.96 14.00
C SER A 104 13.36 37.56 14.87
N ALA A 105 14.53 36.94 14.86
CA ALA A 105 15.73 37.42 15.54
C ALA A 105 16.37 38.58 14.75
N TYR A 106 15.53 39.48 14.25
CA TYR A 106 15.90 40.76 13.66
C TYR A 106 14.91 41.79 14.20
N GLY A 107 15.28 42.41 15.32
CA GLY A 107 14.49 43.45 15.96
C GLY A 107 14.64 43.61 17.47
N GLU A 108 15.73 43.15 18.09
CA GLU A 108 16.15 43.72 19.38
C GLU A 108 17.33 44.67 19.13
N PRO A 109 17.14 46.00 19.20
CA PRO A 109 18.25 46.89 19.42
C PRO A 109 18.67 46.71 20.88
N PHE A 110 19.80 46.02 21.07
CA PHE A 110 20.55 46.05 22.32
C PHE A 110 20.69 47.51 22.80
N GLY A 111 20.54 47.69 24.11
CA GLY A 111 20.38 48.98 24.79
C GLY A 111 21.30 50.10 24.30
N GLY A 112 20.67 51.17 23.80
CA GLY A 112 21.29 52.48 23.68
C GLY A 112 21.41 53.12 25.06
N ALA A 113 22.64 53.43 25.47
CA ALA A 113 22.91 54.32 26.59
C ALA A 113 22.32 55.73 26.31
N PRO A 114 21.98 56.50 27.37
CA PRO A 114 21.20 57.72 27.21
C PRO A 114 22.07 58.90 26.77
N GLY A 115 21.75 59.46 25.61
CA GLY A 115 22.17 60.80 25.21
C GLY A 115 22.93 60.84 23.89
N GLU A 116 22.22 60.91 22.77
CA GLU A 116 22.66 61.68 21.60
C GLU A 116 21.44 61.95 20.67
N PRO A 117 21.36 63.14 20.03
CA PRO A 117 20.15 63.59 19.35
C PRO A 117 20.00 63.01 17.93
N GLU A 118 18.75 62.73 17.56
CA GLU A 118 18.29 62.35 16.22
C GLU A 118 18.88 63.23 15.11
N PRO A 119 19.39 62.65 14.02
CA PRO A 119 19.40 63.29 12.72
C PRO A 119 18.24 62.78 11.88
N THR A 120 17.26 63.67 11.68
CA THR A 120 16.33 63.64 10.55
C THR A 120 17.07 63.61 9.22
N GLY A 121 16.69 62.67 8.35
CA GLY A 121 16.74 62.87 6.89
C GLY A 121 17.50 61.82 6.09
N GLY A 122 16.81 61.26 5.08
CA GLY A 122 17.43 60.84 3.83
C GLY A 122 17.42 59.33 3.54
N SER A 123 16.48 58.88 2.71
CA SER A 123 16.76 57.76 1.81
C SER A 123 17.92 58.12 0.88
N PRO A 124 18.79 57.14 0.60
CA PRO A 124 19.17 56.91 -0.78
C PRO A 124 19.09 55.41 -1.13
N GLY A 125 18.64 55.13 -2.35
CA GLY A 125 18.80 53.82 -2.95
C GLY A 125 20.25 53.55 -3.35
N SER A 126 20.64 52.27 -3.29
CA SER A 126 21.75 51.63 -4.03
C SER A 126 21.50 50.12 -3.90
N VAL A 127 21.05 49.41 -4.92
CA VAL A 127 21.82 48.85 -6.05
C VAL A 127 23.07 48.07 -5.59
N GLY A 128 22.98 46.75 -5.75
CA GLY A 128 24.08 45.86 -6.18
C GLY A 128 25.03 45.29 -5.12
N SER A 129 24.80 44.06 -4.68
CA SER A 129 25.88 43.11 -4.44
C SER A 129 25.42 41.67 -4.75
N THR A 130 25.76 41.24 -5.96
CA THR A 130 25.93 39.83 -6.35
C THR A 130 27.11 39.24 -5.58
N GLY A 131 26.92 38.09 -4.94
CA GLY A 131 28.06 37.25 -4.53
C GLY A 131 27.88 36.49 -3.21
N ALA A 132 26.98 35.52 -3.20
CA ALA A 132 27.09 34.23 -2.49
C ALA A 132 25.70 33.58 -2.60
N VAL A 133 25.55 32.65 -3.53
CA VAL A 133 24.42 31.72 -3.49
C VAL A 133 24.74 30.78 -2.34
N ASP A 134 24.31 31.15 -1.15
CA ASP A 134 24.23 30.21 -0.04
C ASP A 134 23.04 29.30 -0.36
N THR A 135 23.32 28.08 -0.78
CA THR A 135 22.30 27.05 -1.01
C THR A 135 21.83 26.51 0.33
N ASP A 136 21.20 27.38 1.14
CA ASP A 136 20.39 26.94 2.26
C ASP A 136 19.03 26.53 1.69
N VAL A 137 18.86 25.23 1.51
CA VAL A 137 17.58 24.63 1.13
C VAL A 137 16.81 24.38 2.41
N THR A 138 16.00 25.36 2.80
CA THR A 138 15.10 25.25 3.95
C THR A 138 13.97 24.28 3.60
N ILE A 139 14.07 23.03 4.04
CA ILE A 139 12.95 22.09 4.01
C ILE A 139 12.14 22.32 5.29
N GLU A 140 11.01 22.99 5.17
CA GLU A 140 10.05 23.09 6.27
C GLU A 140 9.49 21.70 6.54
N THR A 141 9.95 21.09 7.63
CA THR A 141 9.30 19.92 8.22
C THR A 141 8.61 20.34 9.52
N ALA A 142 7.56 19.62 9.91
CA ALA A 142 6.78 19.86 11.14
C ALA A 142 7.57 19.68 12.45
N VAL A 143 8.90 19.69 12.40
CA VAL A 143 9.84 19.67 13.54
C VAL A 143 10.96 20.69 13.28
N GLY A 144 10.61 21.89 12.82
CA GLY A 144 11.57 22.98 12.57
C GLY A 144 12.36 22.83 11.27
N SER A 145 12.81 23.96 10.74
CA SER A 145 13.79 24.02 9.65
C SER A 145 15.13 23.51 10.20
N VAL A 146 15.45 22.26 9.92
CA VAL A 146 16.83 21.78 10.08
C VAL A 146 17.51 22.10 8.77
N ASP A 147 18.22 23.23 8.74
CA ASP A 147 19.21 23.50 7.71
C ASP A 147 20.28 22.42 7.85
N LEU A 148 20.23 21.41 6.97
CA LEU A 148 21.30 20.44 6.83
C LEU A 148 22.25 21.02 5.80
N PRO A 149 23.31 21.74 6.19
CA PRO A 149 24.31 22.18 5.24
C PRO A 149 24.84 20.93 4.56
N LEU A 150 24.65 20.81 3.24
CA LEU A 150 25.09 19.66 2.47
C LEU A 150 26.60 19.41 2.63
N GLY A 151 27.36 20.43 3.03
CA GLY A 151 28.78 20.35 3.40
C GLY A 151 29.08 19.65 4.74
N ALA A 152 28.09 19.44 5.62
CA ALA A 152 28.23 18.69 6.87
C ALA A 152 27.93 17.18 6.73
N LEU A 153 27.47 16.73 5.56
CA LEU A 153 27.38 15.31 5.24
C LEU A 153 28.80 14.75 5.04
N SER A 154 29.43 14.35 6.14
CA SER A 154 30.70 13.64 6.07
C SER A 154 30.52 12.30 5.34
N LEU A 155 31.58 11.82 4.70
CA LEU A 155 31.57 10.52 4.00
C LEU A 155 31.27 9.37 4.98
N GLU A 156 31.64 9.54 6.25
CA GLU A 156 31.26 8.65 7.35
C GLU A 156 29.75 8.66 7.62
N MET A 157 29.11 9.83 7.69
CA MET A 157 27.66 9.93 7.91
C MET A 157 26.87 9.32 6.76
N VAL A 158 27.31 9.53 5.51
CA VAL A 158 26.74 8.86 4.33
C VAL A 158 26.86 7.34 4.44
N GLY A 159 28.01 6.83 4.91
CA GLY A 159 28.22 5.41 5.17
C GLY A 159 27.23 4.84 6.20
N TRP A 160 27.04 5.55 7.33
CA TRP A 160 26.07 5.15 8.35
C TRP A 160 24.62 5.21 7.89
N ILE A 161 24.24 6.24 7.13
CA ILE A 161 22.91 6.36 6.53
C ILE A 161 22.68 5.20 5.55
N GLY A 162 23.65 4.93 4.67
CA GLY A 162 23.58 3.81 3.73
C GLY A 162 23.42 2.46 4.45
N LEU A 163 24.17 2.24 5.53
CA LEU A 163 24.04 1.04 6.36
C LEU A 163 22.65 0.95 7.02
N ALA A 164 22.16 2.05 7.60
CA ALA A 164 20.84 2.09 8.22
C ALA A 164 19.72 1.79 7.22
N VAL A 165 19.80 2.36 6.01
CA VAL A 165 18.87 2.06 4.90
C VAL A 165 18.94 0.59 4.51
N LEU A 166 20.14 0.00 4.39
CA LEU A 166 20.30 -1.41 4.05
C LEU A 166 19.68 -2.33 5.11
N VAL A 167 19.93 -2.04 6.39
CA VAL A 167 19.34 -2.79 7.52
C VAL A 167 17.82 -2.66 7.49
N TYR A 168 17.29 -1.45 7.31
CA TYR A 168 15.86 -1.21 7.21
C TYR A 168 15.20 -1.96 6.05
N VAL A 169 15.76 -1.85 4.84
CA VAL A 169 15.31 -2.56 3.63
C VAL A 169 15.26 -4.06 3.84
N THR A 170 16.29 -4.60 4.51
CA THR A 170 16.40 -6.03 4.83
C THR A 170 15.34 -6.47 5.82
N LEU A 171 15.22 -5.78 6.96
CA LEU A 171 14.23 -6.09 7.99
C LEU A 171 12.80 -5.94 7.46
N SER A 172 12.53 -4.88 6.70
CA SER A 172 11.24 -4.66 6.04
C SER A 172 10.94 -5.79 5.05
N GLY A 173 11.91 -6.21 4.24
CA GLY A 173 11.70 -7.30 3.28
C GLY A 173 11.40 -8.64 3.96
N ILE A 174 12.09 -8.96 5.06
CA ILE A 174 11.82 -10.15 5.88
C ILE A 174 10.42 -10.08 6.50
N LEU A 175 10.04 -8.92 7.04
CA LEU A 175 8.74 -8.69 7.66
C LEU A 175 7.60 -8.87 6.64
N LEU A 176 7.73 -8.26 5.47
CA LEU A 176 6.73 -8.37 4.40
C LEU A 176 6.60 -9.80 3.87
N ALA A 177 7.73 -10.50 3.69
CA ALA A 177 7.73 -11.90 3.28
C ALA A 177 7.01 -12.80 4.29
N ALA A 178 7.28 -12.62 5.59
CA ALA A 178 6.60 -13.34 6.65
C ALA A 178 5.11 -13.01 6.74
N TYR A 179 4.75 -11.73 6.65
CA TYR A 179 3.39 -11.24 6.80
C TYR A 179 2.51 -11.63 5.62
N VAL A 180 2.87 -11.22 4.40
CA VAL A 180 2.08 -11.49 3.19
C VAL A 180 2.09 -12.97 2.84
N GLY A 181 3.26 -13.62 2.93
CA GLY A 181 3.38 -15.07 2.72
C GLY A 181 2.59 -15.89 3.74
N GLY A 182 2.56 -15.45 5.00
CA GLY A 182 1.78 -16.11 6.05
C GLY A 182 0.27 -15.99 5.83
N ILE A 183 -0.20 -14.80 5.43
CA ILE A 183 -1.61 -14.57 5.06
C ILE A 183 -2.02 -15.48 3.91
N ASP A 184 -1.24 -15.53 2.82
CA ASP A 184 -1.56 -16.37 1.66
C ASP A 184 -1.64 -17.86 2.03
N ARG A 185 -0.68 -18.38 2.80
CA ARG A 185 -0.72 -19.77 3.31
C ARG A 185 -1.96 -20.05 4.14
N ARG A 186 -2.34 -19.14 5.04
CA ARG A 186 -3.58 -19.30 5.82
C ARG A 186 -4.81 -19.24 4.94
N LEU A 187 -4.85 -18.36 3.95
CA LEU A 187 -5.93 -18.35 2.95
C LEU A 187 -5.98 -19.65 2.13
N ARG A 188 -4.88 -20.41 2.00
CA ARG A 188 -4.87 -21.78 1.42
C ARG A 188 -5.34 -22.88 2.39
N GLY A 189 -5.56 -22.56 3.67
CA GLY A 189 -5.81 -23.56 4.71
C GLY A 189 -4.55 -24.28 5.17
N GLU A 190 -3.37 -23.79 4.80
CA GLU A 190 -2.08 -24.38 5.20
C GLU A 190 -1.64 -23.88 6.59
N PRO A 191 -0.79 -24.64 7.30
CA PRO A 191 -0.17 -24.17 8.54
C PRO A 191 0.77 -22.98 8.29
N ILE A 192 0.86 -22.10 9.30
CA ILE A 192 1.81 -20.97 9.32
C ILE A 192 3.23 -21.52 9.35
N ALA A 193 4.02 -21.18 8.34
CA ALA A 193 5.43 -21.56 8.24
C ALA A 193 6.27 -20.31 7.96
N VAL A 194 6.41 -19.44 8.96
CA VAL A 194 7.09 -18.13 8.83
C VAL A 194 8.49 -18.27 8.23
N GLY A 195 9.28 -19.24 8.70
CA GLY A 195 10.62 -19.48 8.19
C GLY A 195 10.62 -19.84 6.70
N ALA A 196 9.68 -20.67 6.25
CA ALA A 196 9.54 -21.02 4.84
C ALA A 196 9.15 -19.79 4.01
N CYS A 197 8.22 -18.96 4.48
CA CYS A 197 7.84 -17.71 3.82
C CYS A 197 9.02 -16.75 3.69
N ILE A 198 9.85 -16.60 4.72
CA ILE A 198 11.04 -15.74 4.70
C ILE A 198 12.07 -16.26 3.70
N VAL A 199 12.36 -17.57 3.70
CA VAL A 199 13.34 -18.17 2.78
C VAL A 199 12.87 -18.06 1.33
N THR A 200 11.58 -18.32 1.07
CA THR A 200 11.01 -18.31 -0.28
C THR A 200 10.83 -16.89 -0.83
N TYR A 201 10.26 -15.97 -0.04
CA TYR A 201 9.85 -14.65 -0.53
C TYR A 201 10.78 -13.51 -0.08
N GLY A 202 11.54 -13.68 1.01
CA GLY A 202 12.41 -12.66 1.60
C GLY A 202 13.39 -12.04 0.59
N PRO A 203 14.17 -12.82 -0.17
CA PRO A 203 15.09 -12.27 -1.16
C PRO A 203 14.42 -11.36 -2.20
N ARG A 204 13.19 -11.71 -2.62
CA ARG A 204 12.42 -10.94 -3.62
C ARG A 204 11.96 -9.61 -3.04
N TYR A 205 11.44 -9.61 -1.82
CA TYR A 205 11.03 -8.39 -1.12
C TYR A 205 12.23 -7.48 -0.78
N ILE A 206 13.37 -8.04 -0.37
CA ILE A 206 14.60 -7.27 -0.12
C ILE A 206 15.07 -6.60 -1.41
N LEU A 207 15.12 -7.34 -2.52
CA LEU A 207 15.54 -6.79 -3.82
C LEU A 207 14.57 -5.72 -4.33
N TYR A 208 13.25 -5.93 -4.18
CA TYR A 208 12.24 -4.92 -4.48
C TYR A 208 12.45 -3.65 -3.66
N ASN A 209 12.59 -3.76 -2.34
CA ASN A 209 12.83 -2.62 -1.46
C ASN A 209 14.15 -1.90 -1.79
N LEU A 210 15.19 -2.63 -2.22
CA LEU A 210 16.46 -2.05 -2.66
C LEU A 210 16.30 -1.26 -3.98
N VAL A 211 15.51 -1.77 -4.93
CA VAL A 211 15.19 -1.06 -6.18
C VAL A 211 14.43 0.23 -5.87
N VAL A 212 13.41 0.18 -5.01
CA VAL A 212 12.65 1.36 -4.61
C VAL A 212 13.56 2.37 -3.89
N ALA A 213 14.34 1.93 -2.90
CA ALA A 213 15.28 2.81 -2.19
C ALA A 213 16.33 3.42 -3.12
N GLY A 214 16.89 2.64 -4.05
CA GLY A 214 17.85 3.10 -5.05
C GLY A 214 17.24 4.13 -5.99
N ALA A 215 16.00 3.94 -6.44
CA ALA A 215 15.27 4.92 -7.24
C ALA A 215 15.08 6.23 -6.47
N PHE A 216 14.71 6.18 -5.19
CA PHE A 216 14.62 7.38 -4.35
C PHE A 216 15.97 8.09 -4.21
N VAL A 217 17.05 7.36 -3.93
CA VAL A 217 18.41 7.94 -3.83
C VAL A 217 18.84 8.62 -5.13
N LEU A 218 18.47 8.05 -6.28
CA LEU A 218 18.81 8.59 -7.59
C LEU A 218 17.98 9.83 -7.95
N VAL A 219 16.69 9.85 -7.60
CA VAL A 219 15.78 10.94 -7.93
C VAL A 219 15.89 12.11 -6.94
N PHE A 220 16.21 11.86 -5.68
CA PHE A 220 16.34 12.88 -4.65
C PHE A 220 17.23 14.08 -5.01
N PRO A 221 18.49 13.92 -5.50
CA PRO A 221 19.33 15.06 -5.87
C PRO A 221 18.74 15.90 -7.01
N LEU A 222 17.95 15.29 -7.89
CA LEU A 222 17.26 16.02 -8.97
C LEU A 222 16.20 16.97 -8.41
N PHE A 223 15.47 16.58 -7.36
CA PHE A 223 14.50 17.46 -6.68
C PHE A 223 15.16 18.58 -5.90
N VAL A 224 16.32 18.34 -5.30
CA VAL A 224 17.11 19.39 -4.64
C VAL A 224 17.59 20.42 -5.66
N LEU A 225 18.05 19.98 -6.83
CA LEU A 225 18.57 20.86 -7.87
C LEU A 225 17.46 21.62 -8.61
N VAL A 226 16.29 21.02 -8.79
CA VAL A 226 15.15 21.59 -9.53
C VAL A 226 13.85 21.44 -8.72
N PRO A 227 13.61 22.29 -7.70
CA PRO A 227 12.43 22.19 -6.85
C PRO A 227 11.08 22.22 -7.59
N PRO A 228 10.89 22.99 -8.69
CA PRO A 228 9.64 22.95 -9.46
C PRO A 228 9.29 21.56 -10.01
N LEU A 229 10.26 20.66 -10.15
CA LEU A 229 10.05 19.28 -10.58
C LEU A 229 9.21 18.48 -9.58
N ILE A 230 9.15 18.90 -8.31
CA ILE A 230 8.33 18.26 -7.26
C ILE A 230 6.84 18.28 -7.65
N LEU A 231 6.36 19.39 -8.25
CA LEU A 231 4.97 19.48 -8.69
C LEU A 231 4.65 18.47 -9.80
N LEU A 232 5.62 18.20 -10.68
CA LEU A 232 5.51 17.16 -11.72
C LEU A 232 5.69 15.75 -11.14
N ALA A 233 6.44 15.61 -10.05
CA ALA A 233 6.67 14.33 -9.39
C ALA A 233 5.38 13.75 -8.80
N ILE A 234 4.46 14.58 -8.29
CA ILE A 234 3.20 14.13 -7.69
C ILE A 234 2.39 13.21 -8.63
N PRO A 235 1.99 13.64 -9.85
CA PRO A 235 1.25 12.76 -10.76
C PRO A 235 2.07 11.56 -11.22
N VAL A 236 3.40 11.71 -11.36
CA VAL A 236 4.29 10.59 -11.72
C VAL A 236 4.32 9.54 -10.61
N ILE A 237 4.44 9.94 -9.34
CA ILE A 237 4.43 9.05 -8.18
C ILE A 237 3.09 8.32 -8.10
N VAL A 238 1.95 9.01 -8.27
CA VAL A 238 0.63 8.38 -8.29
C VAL A 238 0.53 7.32 -9.40
N ALA A 239 1.01 7.64 -10.61
CA ALA A 239 1.02 6.69 -11.72
C ALA A 239 1.94 5.48 -11.44
N LEU A 240 3.15 5.72 -10.92
CA LEU A 240 4.09 4.64 -10.58
C LEU A 240 3.56 3.76 -9.44
N SER A 241 2.92 4.35 -8.42
CA SER A 241 2.28 3.62 -7.33
C SER A 241 1.15 2.73 -7.86
N TYR A 242 0.29 3.23 -8.75
CA TYR A 242 -0.71 2.40 -9.41
C TYR A 242 -0.10 1.28 -10.25
N VAL A 243 0.95 1.58 -11.03
CA VAL A 243 1.59 0.60 -11.91
C VAL A 243 2.32 -0.49 -11.13
N PHE A 244 2.89 -0.18 -9.96
CA PHE A 244 3.74 -1.10 -9.20
C PHE A 244 3.15 -1.65 -7.91
N TYR A 245 1.95 -1.21 -7.47
CA TYR A 245 1.31 -1.81 -6.29
C TYR A 245 1.08 -3.34 -6.41
N PRO A 246 0.80 -3.95 -7.59
CA PRO A 246 0.65 -5.39 -7.70
C PRO A 246 1.91 -6.21 -7.39
N VAL A 247 3.10 -5.64 -7.66
CA VAL A 247 4.40 -6.34 -7.60
C VAL A 247 4.62 -7.14 -6.31
N PRO A 248 4.50 -6.56 -5.09
CA PRO A 248 4.71 -7.32 -3.86
C PRO A 248 3.73 -8.50 -3.71
N PHE A 249 2.48 -8.34 -4.15
CA PHE A 249 1.48 -9.41 -4.06
C PHE A 249 1.74 -10.53 -5.05
N LEU A 250 2.24 -10.22 -6.25
CA LEU A 250 2.59 -11.21 -7.27
C LEU A 250 3.74 -12.14 -6.84
N PHE A 251 4.66 -11.69 -5.97
CA PHE A 251 5.69 -12.56 -5.41
C PHE A 251 5.11 -13.74 -4.65
N VAL A 252 3.96 -13.56 -4.00
CA VAL A 252 3.34 -14.56 -3.13
C VAL A 252 2.20 -15.28 -3.85
N ALA A 253 1.30 -14.52 -4.47
CA ALA A 253 0.11 -15.06 -5.12
C ALA A 253 0.44 -15.91 -6.36
N ALA A 254 1.43 -15.49 -7.16
CA ALA A 254 1.82 -16.13 -8.41
C ALA A 254 3.23 -16.76 -8.37
N ASP A 255 3.88 -16.73 -7.21
CA ASP A 255 5.29 -17.14 -7.04
C ASP A 255 6.25 -16.48 -8.06
N ALA A 256 5.93 -15.26 -8.50
CA ALA A 256 6.65 -14.58 -9.57
C ALA A 256 8.07 -14.16 -9.14
N SER A 257 9.02 -14.24 -10.07
CA SER A 257 10.33 -13.60 -9.93
C SER A 257 10.21 -12.08 -9.97
N LEU A 258 11.25 -11.34 -9.57
CA LEU A 258 11.20 -9.87 -9.54
C LEU A 258 10.85 -9.26 -10.90
N LEU A 259 11.57 -9.66 -11.95
CA LEU A 259 11.37 -9.12 -13.30
C LEU A 259 10.01 -9.51 -13.87
N GLU A 260 9.60 -10.76 -13.63
CA GLU A 260 8.31 -11.26 -14.06
C GLU A 260 7.16 -10.49 -13.39
N ALA A 261 7.26 -10.26 -12.08
CA ALA A 261 6.28 -9.47 -11.34
C ALA A 261 6.19 -8.04 -11.88
N PHE A 262 7.30 -7.40 -12.23
CA PHE A 262 7.28 -6.06 -12.84
C PHE A 262 6.61 -6.04 -14.21
N ARG A 263 6.96 -6.98 -15.09
CA ARG A 263 6.33 -7.09 -16.42
C ARG A 263 4.83 -7.34 -16.30
N ARG A 264 4.45 -8.31 -15.49
CA ARG A 264 3.05 -8.66 -15.26
C ARG A 264 2.28 -7.51 -14.61
N SER A 265 2.89 -6.80 -13.68
CA SER A 265 2.28 -5.61 -13.07
C SER A 265 1.97 -4.53 -14.11
N LEU A 266 2.88 -4.28 -15.07
CA LEU A 266 2.65 -3.37 -16.18
C LEU A 266 1.52 -3.85 -17.10
N GLU A 267 1.52 -5.14 -17.47
CA GLU A 267 0.47 -5.72 -18.32
C GLU A 267 -0.92 -5.61 -17.65
N LEU A 268 -1.03 -5.97 -16.38
CA LEU A 268 -2.26 -5.89 -15.60
C LEU A 268 -2.78 -4.45 -15.46
N THR A 269 -1.89 -3.51 -15.18
CA THR A 269 -2.29 -2.11 -14.92
C THR A 269 -2.58 -1.34 -16.20
N THR A 270 -1.94 -1.69 -17.32
CA THR A 270 -2.21 -1.10 -18.65
C THR A 270 -3.44 -1.70 -19.33
N ALA A 271 -3.71 -2.99 -19.15
CA ALA A 271 -4.97 -3.60 -19.58
C ALA A 271 -6.19 -3.01 -18.85
N GLY A 272 -5.99 -2.53 -17.61
CA GLY A 272 -7.04 -1.95 -16.79
C GLY A 272 -8.02 -3.01 -16.30
N GLY A 273 -9.29 -2.63 -16.15
CA GLY A 273 -10.36 -3.58 -15.80
C GLY A 273 -10.44 -3.93 -14.31
N GLN A 274 -10.34 -5.21 -13.98
CA GLN A 274 -10.58 -5.71 -12.60
C GLN A 274 -9.56 -5.15 -11.60
N VAL A 275 -8.29 -5.05 -11.99
CA VAL A 275 -7.21 -4.53 -11.15
C VAL A 275 -7.45 -3.06 -10.80
N LEU A 276 -7.84 -2.24 -11.79
CA LEU A 276 -8.21 -0.83 -11.57
C LEU A 276 -9.45 -0.72 -10.67
N SER A 277 -10.50 -1.49 -10.97
CA SER A 277 -11.74 -1.49 -10.20
C SER A 277 -11.50 -1.87 -8.73
N PHE A 278 -10.74 -2.94 -8.49
CA PHE A 278 -10.34 -3.37 -7.16
C PHE A 278 -9.54 -2.28 -6.44
N GLY A 279 -8.53 -1.69 -7.12
CA GLY A 279 -7.72 -0.61 -6.58
C GLY A 279 -8.55 0.63 -6.19
N LEU A 280 -9.54 1.01 -7.00
CA LEU A 280 -10.42 2.14 -6.70
C LEU A 280 -11.33 1.88 -5.48
N TRP A 281 -11.88 0.67 -5.36
CA TRP A 281 -12.68 0.31 -4.18
C TRP A 281 -11.85 0.19 -2.92
N HIS A 282 -10.63 -0.34 -3.03
CA HIS A 282 -9.67 -0.36 -1.94
C HIS A 282 -9.32 1.06 -1.49
N LEU A 283 -9.01 1.96 -2.45
CA LEU A 283 -8.74 3.36 -2.16
C LEU A 283 -9.93 4.04 -1.48
N LEU A 284 -11.16 3.80 -1.96
CA LEU A 284 -12.36 4.34 -1.32
C LEU A 284 -12.52 3.82 0.12
N ALA A 285 -12.30 2.53 0.35
CA ALA A 285 -12.33 1.95 1.70
C ALA A 285 -11.25 2.56 2.61
N ALA A 286 -10.04 2.76 2.10
CA ALA A 286 -8.95 3.40 2.81
C ALA A 286 -9.25 4.87 3.14
N VAL A 287 -9.86 5.63 2.22
CA VAL A 287 -10.29 7.02 2.47
C VAL A 287 -11.36 7.09 3.56
N VAL A 288 -12.38 6.22 3.51
CA VAL A 288 -13.42 6.16 4.55
C VAL A 288 -12.82 5.77 5.91
N ALA A 289 -11.94 4.77 5.92
CA ALA A 289 -11.22 4.36 7.11
C ALA A 289 -10.34 5.49 7.68
N SER A 290 -9.64 6.20 6.81
CA SER A 290 -8.78 7.33 7.16
C SER A 290 -9.56 8.43 7.87
N LEU A 291 -10.75 8.80 7.37
CA LEU A 291 -11.60 9.80 8.03
C LEU A 291 -12.02 9.37 9.44
N VAL A 292 -12.42 8.11 9.61
CA VAL A 292 -12.82 7.56 10.91
C VAL A 292 -11.64 7.48 11.87
N LEU A 293 -10.50 6.97 11.43
CA LEU A 293 -9.30 6.83 12.24
C LEU A 293 -8.70 8.19 12.61
N SER A 294 -8.71 9.16 11.70
CA SER A 294 -8.26 10.53 11.98
C SER A 294 -9.13 11.16 13.06
N LEU A 295 -10.46 11.01 12.98
CA LEU A 295 -11.37 11.49 14.02
C LEU A 295 -11.09 10.85 15.39
N LEU A 296 -10.81 9.54 15.40
CA LEU A 296 -10.45 8.82 16.62
C LEU A 296 -9.12 9.32 17.20
N VAL A 297 -8.08 9.46 16.39
CA VAL A 297 -6.76 9.95 16.83
C VAL A 297 -6.85 11.39 17.38
N SER A 298 -7.68 12.24 16.78
CA SER A 298 -7.96 13.60 17.29
C SER A 298 -8.65 13.62 18.67
N GLY A 299 -9.17 12.49 19.14
CA GLY A 299 -9.76 12.32 20.48
C GLY A 299 -8.74 12.28 21.63
N GLY A 300 -7.44 12.43 21.35
CA GLY A 300 -6.35 12.32 22.32
C GLY A 300 -6.01 10.86 22.65
N GLY A 301 -5.32 10.61 23.77
CA GLY A 301 -4.75 9.30 24.06
C GLY A 301 -5.74 8.12 24.06
N ALA A 302 -6.97 8.32 24.57
CA ALA A 302 -8.00 7.28 24.53
C ALA A 302 -8.50 7.00 23.10
N GLY A 303 -8.66 8.07 22.31
CA GLY A 303 -9.04 7.96 20.91
C GLY A 303 -7.95 7.31 20.05
N PHE A 304 -6.68 7.60 20.32
CA PHE A 304 -5.53 6.89 19.74
C PHE A 304 -5.56 5.38 20.04
N LEU A 305 -5.79 4.98 21.29
CA LEU A 305 -5.88 3.55 21.64
C LEU A 305 -7.04 2.85 20.90
N LEU A 306 -8.18 3.52 20.76
CA LEU A 306 -9.32 3.00 20.00
C LEU A 306 -8.95 2.89 18.51
N ALA A 307 -8.36 3.93 17.93
CA ALA A 307 -7.88 3.94 16.56
C ALA A 307 -6.90 2.79 16.29
N LEU A 308 -5.96 2.55 17.20
CA LEU A 308 -4.99 1.48 17.12
C LEU A 308 -5.65 0.09 17.17
N CYS A 309 -6.63 -0.11 18.05
CA CYS A 309 -7.40 -1.35 18.15
C CYS A 309 -8.23 -1.63 16.89
N VAL A 310 -8.74 -0.59 16.22
CA VAL A 310 -9.55 -0.72 15.00
C VAL A 310 -8.68 -0.83 13.75
N SER A 311 -7.55 -0.14 13.68
CA SER A 311 -6.70 -0.11 12.49
C SER A 311 -6.00 -1.44 12.22
N ALA A 312 -5.62 -2.19 13.26
CA ALA A 312 -4.95 -3.48 13.11
C ALA A 312 -5.81 -4.54 12.37
N PRO A 313 -7.06 -4.84 12.81
CA PRO A 313 -7.92 -5.78 12.09
C PRO A 313 -8.31 -5.23 10.71
N LEU A 314 -8.53 -3.91 10.60
CA LEU A 314 -8.88 -3.28 9.33
C LEU A 314 -7.76 -3.42 8.29
N GLY A 315 -6.52 -3.10 8.67
CA GLY A 315 -5.34 -3.23 7.82
C GLY A 315 -5.11 -4.68 7.41
N LEU A 316 -5.29 -5.63 8.34
CA LEU A 316 -5.23 -7.05 8.03
C LEU A 316 -6.28 -7.47 6.97
N VAL A 317 -7.53 -7.05 7.15
CA VAL A 317 -8.62 -7.38 6.20
C VAL A 317 -8.33 -6.82 4.82
N LEU A 318 -7.87 -5.56 4.74
CA LEU A 318 -7.52 -4.90 3.49
C LEU A 318 -6.35 -5.59 2.78
N THR A 319 -5.28 -5.94 3.51
CA THR A 319 -4.15 -6.68 2.93
C THR A 319 -4.58 -8.08 2.49
N ALA A 320 -5.29 -8.83 3.32
CA ALA A 320 -5.72 -10.20 3.01
C ALA A 320 -6.72 -10.25 1.85
N ALA A 321 -7.61 -9.26 1.72
CA ALA A 321 -8.49 -9.13 0.57
C ALA A 321 -7.69 -8.91 -0.72
N THR A 322 -6.62 -8.11 -0.66
CA THR A 322 -5.73 -7.86 -1.80
C THR A 322 -4.97 -9.12 -2.20
N VAL A 323 -4.46 -9.88 -1.22
CA VAL A 323 -3.82 -11.19 -1.47
C VAL A 323 -4.81 -12.18 -2.10
N SER A 324 -6.04 -12.26 -1.58
CA SER A 324 -7.09 -13.15 -2.13
C SER A 324 -7.45 -12.78 -3.56
N PHE A 325 -7.54 -11.48 -3.87
CA PHE A 325 -7.79 -10.99 -5.24
C PHE A 325 -6.71 -11.43 -6.22
N PHE A 326 -5.44 -11.13 -5.93
CA PHE A 326 -4.33 -11.50 -6.82
C PHE A 326 -4.18 -13.01 -6.99
N ARG A 327 -4.52 -13.79 -5.97
CA ARG A 327 -4.45 -15.25 -6.05
C ARG A 327 -5.55 -15.82 -6.94
N GLU A 328 -6.79 -15.40 -6.77
CA GLU A 328 -7.93 -16.03 -7.42
C GLU A 328 -8.19 -15.45 -8.81
N ASP A 329 -8.25 -14.13 -8.91
CA ASP A 329 -8.65 -13.48 -10.16
C ASP A 329 -7.45 -13.24 -11.08
N VAL A 330 -6.25 -13.06 -10.55
CA VAL A 330 -5.07 -12.77 -11.39
C VAL A 330 -4.24 -14.02 -11.68
N ALA A 331 -3.93 -14.84 -10.66
CA ALA A 331 -3.16 -16.07 -10.84
C ALA A 331 -4.03 -17.28 -11.25
N GLY A 332 -5.30 -17.33 -10.83
CA GLY A 332 -6.22 -18.42 -11.15
C GLY A 332 -6.67 -18.44 -12.62
N GLU A 333 -6.87 -17.29 -13.25
CA GLU A 333 -7.27 -17.19 -14.66
C GLU A 333 -6.22 -17.80 -15.61
N GLU A 334 -4.92 -17.61 -15.32
CA GLU A 334 -3.84 -18.20 -16.14
C GLU A 334 -3.75 -19.73 -16.02
N ALA A 335 -3.97 -20.27 -14.82
CA ALA A 335 -3.99 -21.72 -14.64
C ALA A 335 -5.13 -22.36 -15.45
N ALA A 336 -6.29 -21.69 -15.51
CA ALA A 336 -7.44 -22.13 -16.30
C ALA A 336 -7.19 -21.99 -17.82
N SER A 337 -6.58 -20.90 -18.28
CA SER A 337 -6.29 -20.69 -19.71
C SER A 337 -5.22 -21.66 -20.23
N THR A 338 -4.26 -22.05 -19.40
CA THR A 338 -3.18 -22.97 -19.78
C THR A 338 -3.59 -24.44 -19.68
N GLY A 339 -4.55 -24.78 -18.81
CA GLY A 339 -5.10 -26.12 -18.62
C GLY A 339 -6.33 -26.46 -19.48
N GLY A 340 -6.94 -25.48 -20.15
CA GLY A 340 -8.17 -25.65 -20.94
C GLY A 340 -8.02 -26.26 -22.33
N PHE A 341 -6.81 -26.68 -22.73
CA PHE A 341 -6.52 -27.19 -24.09
C PHE A 341 -6.27 -28.72 -24.13
N SER A 342 -7.01 -29.47 -23.32
CA SER A 342 -6.94 -30.94 -23.34
C SER A 342 -8.30 -31.56 -22.99
N SER A 343 -9.31 -31.39 -23.86
CA SER A 343 -10.54 -32.18 -23.85
C SER A 343 -11.30 -31.98 -25.16
N ASP A 344 -10.73 -32.46 -26.28
CA ASP A 344 -11.54 -32.89 -27.43
C ASP A 344 -10.74 -33.92 -28.23
N ASP A 345 -10.29 -34.97 -27.54
CA ASP A 345 -9.97 -36.24 -28.19
C ASP A 345 -11.22 -37.11 -28.08
N SER A 346 -12.19 -36.77 -28.94
CA SER A 346 -13.37 -37.59 -29.17
C SER A 346 -12.90 -38.96 -29.66
N GLY A 347 -12.86 -39.91 -28.73
CA GLY A 347 -12.46 -41.29 -28.97
C GLY A 347 -13.23 -41.88 -30.14
N SER A 348 -12.50 -42.15 -31.21
CA SER A 348 -12.83 -43.24 -32.11
C SER A 348 -12.39 -44.53 -31.41
N GLU A 349 -13.30 -45.12 -30.62
CA GLU A 349 -13.21 -46.52 -30.21
C GLU A 349 -13.11 -47.39 -31.49
N PRO A 350 -12.05 -48.18 -31.66
CA PRO A 350 -12.09 -49.30 -32.59
C PRO A 350 -12.79 -50.45 -31.86
N ASP A 351 -14.00 -50.76 -32.32
CA ASP A 351 -14.76 -51.94 -31.96
C ASP A 351 -13.96 -53.21 -32.31
N ASP A 352 -13.15 -53.73 -31.38
CA ASP A 352 -12.49 -55.03 -31.55
C ASP A 352 -13.36 -56.15 -30.98
N TYR A 353 -14.35 -56.54 -31.78
CA TYR A 353 -15.15 -57.73 -31.60
C TYR A 353 -14.43 -58.98 -32.14
N GLY A 354 -13.86 -59.77 -31.22
CA GLY A 354 -14.12 -61.21 -31.11
C GLY A 354 -13.44 -62.22 -32.07
N TRP A 355 -13.53 -63.49 -31.63
CA TRP A 355 -13.13 -64.78 -32.25
C TRP A 355 -11.67 -65.22 -31.98
N ALA A 356 -11.34 -66.42 -31.51
CA ALA A 356 -12.06 -67.68 -31.25
C ALA A 356 -11.20 -68.51 -30.25
N ASP A 357 -11.79 -69.21 -29.29
CA ASP A 357 -11.95 -70.68 -29.18
C ASP A 357 -10.68 -71.56 -29.16
N ASP A 358 -10.67 -72.43 -28.15
CA ASP A 358 -9.91 -73.68 -27.88
C ASP A 358 -8.43 -73.65 -27.49
#